data_AF-A0AAD7ABU2-F1
#
_entry.id   AF-A0AAD7ABU2-F1
#
_cell.length_a   1.000
_cell.length_b   1.000
_cell.length_c   1.000
_cell.angle_alpha   90.00
_cell.angle_beta   90.00
_cell.angle_gamma   90.00
#
_symmetry.space_group_name_H-M   'P 1'
#
loop_
_entity.id
_entity.type
_entity.pdbx_description
1 polymer ?
#
loop_
_entity_poly.entity_id
_entity_poly.type
_entity_poly.pdbx_seq_one_letter_code
_entity_poly.pdbx_strand_id
1 'polypeptide(L)'
;QRIYIKYQSKVDWRSETDILQCNPLFHGCPRFDSVIYKEDNNLLAVGELHFVFHCHLTGNVLIDLVLVQPFGMTAWQPNTRTDCLIWNKLPLKNCHFIALEHIVLGILLCPIFGGQDSMHYIVDCIDEDMYLRVDNIN
;
A
#
# COMPACT_ATOMS: atom_id res chain seq x y z
N GLN A 1 13.04 0.64 4.86
CA GLN A 1 13.66 0.09 3.63
C GLN A 1 12.92 0.63 2.41
N ARG A 2 13.54 0.61 1.23
CA ARG A 2 12.94 1.04 -0.05
C ARG A 2 12.94 -0.13 -1.03
N ILE A 3 11.84 -0.34 -1.73
CA ILE A 3 11.70 -1.33 -2.80
C ILE A 3 11.13 -0.68 -4.06
N TYR A 4 11.43 -1.26 -5.21
CA TYR A 4 10.97 -0.78 -6.52
C TYR A 4 10.10 -1.87 -7.14
N ILE A 5 8.84 -1.57 -7.39
CA ILE A 5 7.89 -2.51 -7.99
C ILE A 5 7.57 -2.03 -9.39
N LYS A 6 7.69 -2.91 -10.38
CA LYS A 6 7.27 -2.63 -11.75
C LYS A 6 5.89 -3.23 -11.99
N TYR A 7 5.00 -2.46 -12.58
CA TYR A 7 3.66 -2.92 -12.93
C TYR A 7 3.27 -2.40 -14.30
N GLN A 8 2.23 -3.01 -14.88
CA GLN A 8 1.63 -2.51 -16.10
C GLN A 8 0.40 -1.67 -15.76
N SER A 9 0.43 -0.40 -16.14
CA SER A 9 -0.70 0.51 -15.98
C SER A 9 -1.92 -0.02 -16.73
N LYS A 10 -3.09 0.01 -16.08
CA LYS A 10 -4.36 -0.38 -16.72
C LYS A 10 -4.96 0.68 -17.63
N VAL A 11 -4.41 1.89 -17.61
CA VAL A 11 -4.92 3.03 -18.37
C VAL A 11 -4.32 3.07 -19.77
N ASP A 12 -3.02 2.89 -19.88
CA ASP A 12 -2.25 3.08 -21.11
C ASP A 12 -1.34 1.89 -21.48
N TRP A 13 -1.37 0.82 -20.68
CA TRP A 13 -0.60 -0.42 -20.86
C TRP A 13 0.92 -0.27 -20.82
N ARG A 14 1.42 0.86 -20.32
CA ARG A 14 2.86 1.08 -20.14
C ARG A 14 3.37 0.43 -18.88
N SER A 15 4.67 0.12 -18.87
CA SER A 15 5.35 -0.36 -17.68
C SER A 15 5.72 0.85 -16.82
N GLU A 16 5.14 0.92 -15.63
CA GLU A 16 5.41 1.94 -14.63
C GLU A 16 6.20 1.36 -13.46
N THR A 17 6.73 2.22 -12.58
CA THR A 17 7.49 1.80 -11.40
C THR A 17 7.08 2.58 -10.16
N ASP A 18 6.61 1.85 -9.14
CA ASP A 18 6.37 2.39 -7.81
C ASP A 18 7.60 2.26 -6.93
N ILE A 19 7.83 3.30 -6.14
CA ILE A 19 8.88 3.34 -5.11
C ILE A 19 8.22 3.25 -3.75
N LEU A 20 8.27 2.08 -3.11
CA LEU A 20 7.61 1.84 -1.83
C LEU A 20 8.59 1.91 -0.66
N GLN A 21 8.11 2.37 0.49
CA GLN A 21 8.86 2.51 1.72
C GLN A 21 8.17 1.83 2.90
N CYS A 22 8.98 1.18 3.73
CA CYS A 22 8.56 0.59 5.00
C CYS A 22 9.64 0.85 6.06
N ASN A 23 9.66 2.05 6.61
CA ASN A 23 10.65 2.48 7.58
C ASN A 23 9.97 2.82 8.92
N PRO A 24 10.23 2.05 10.00
CA PRO A 24 9.66 2.34 11.32
C PRO A 24 10.19 3.65 11.93
N LEU A 25 11.27 4.22 11.41
CA LEU A 25 11.87 5.46 11.89
C LEU A 25 12.24 6.40 10.72
N PHE A 26 11.23 6.91 10.04
CA PHE A 26 11.35 7.90 8.96
C PHE A 26 11.16 9.32 9.52
N HIS A 27 12.25 10.08 9.66
CA HIS A 27 12.23 11.43 10.27
C HIS A 27 11.57 11.47 11.67
N GLY A 28 11.78 10.43 12.48
CA GLY A 28 11.23 10.35 13.84
C GLY A 28 9.83 9.72 13.94
N CYS A 29 9.19 9.41 12.81
CA CYS A 29 7.88 8.74 12.76
C CYS A 29 7.90 7.50 11.86
N PRO A 30 7.06 6.48 12.11
CA PRO A 30 6.92 5.37 11.18
C PRO A 30 6.33 5.82 9.84
N ARG A 31 6.88 5.29 8.75
CA ARG A 31 6.33 5.42 7.39
C ARG A 31 6.20 4.04 6.78
N PHE A 32 4.97 3.67 6.48
CA PHE A 32 4.63 2.41 5.83
C PHE A 32 3.70 2.71 4.65
N ASP A 33 4.18 2.47 3.44
CA ASP A 33 3.39 2.72 2.24
C ASP A 33 2.35 1.61 2.04
N SER A 34 1.21 1.97 1.44
CA SER A 34 0.12 1.03 1.18
C SER A 34 0.25 0.39 -0.21
N VAL A 35 -0.26 -0.84 -0.35
CA VAL A 35 -0.10 -1.67 -1.54
C VAL A 35 -1.37 -2.42 -1.89
N ILE A 36 -1.54 -2.72 -3.17
CA ILE A 36 -2.38 -3.82 -3.64
C ILE A 36 -1.49 -5.04 -3.82
N TYR A 37 -1.94 -6.20 -3.35
CA TYR A 37 -1.21 -7.46 -3.49
C TYR A 37 -2.15 -8.62 -3.83
N LYS A 38 -1.57 -9.71 -4.32
CA LYS A 38 -2.28 -10.97 -4.58
C LYS A 38 -2.24 -11.86 -3.35
N GLU A 39 -3.39 -12.38 -2.96
CA GLU A 39 -3.50 -13.51 -2.04
C GLU A 39 -3.29 -14.84 -2.79
N ASP A 40 -3.09 -15.92 -2.03
CA ASP A 40 -2.83 -17.27 -2.59
C ASP A 40 -3.94 -17.78 -3.53
N ASN A 41 -5.16 -17.28 -3.36
CA ASN A 41 -6.32 -17.58 -4.20
C ASN A 41 -6.42 -16.70 -5.47
N ASN A 42 -5.38 -15.91 -5.78
CA ASN A 42 -5.32 -14.90 -6.84
C ASN A 42 -6.32 -13.73 -6.70
N LEU A 43 -6.96 -13.55 -5.54
CA LEU A 43 -7.74 -12.35 -5.27
C LEU A 43 -6.82 -11.18 -4.91
N LEU A 44 -7.28 -9.97 -5.22
CA LEU A 44 -6.58 -8.75 -4.85
C LEU A 44 -7.00 -8.32 -3.45
N ALA A 45 -6.02 -7.94 -2.65
CA ALA A 45 -6.20 -7.40 -1.32
C ALA A 45 -5.43 -6.07 -1.18
N VAL A 46 -5.84 -5.29 -0.17
CA VAL A 46 -5.22 -4.01 0.19
C VAL A 46 -4.48 -4.18 1.49
N GLY A 47 -3.27 -3.63 1.58
CA GLY A 47 -2.41 -3.79 2.74
C GLY A 47 -1.46 -2.63 2.95
N GLU A 48 -0.89 -2.53 4.13
CA GLU A 48 0.23 -1.65 4.45
C GLU A 48 1.51 -2.48 4.55
N LEU A 49 2.59 -2.03 3.93
CA LEU A 49 3.88 -2.72 3.92
C LEU A 49 4.70 -2.35 5.17
N HIS A 50 4.92 -3.32 6.06
CA HIS A 50 5.64 -3.10 7.32
C HIS A 50 7.13 -3.41 7.22
N PHE A 51 7.48 -4.54 6.60
CA PHE A 51 8.86 -5.01 6.51
C PHE A 51 9.11 -5.79 5.22
N VAL A 52 10.37 -5.81 4.79
CA VAL A 52 10.88 -6.62 3.69
C VAL A 52 12.01 -7.49 4.25
N PHE A 53 12.00 -8.77 3.90
CA PHE A 53 12.96 -9.77 4.34
C PHE A 53 13.61 -10.40 3.12
N HIS A 54 14.95 -10.38 3.10
CA HIS A 54 15.74 -11.08 2.09
C HIS A 54 16.17 -12.42 2.67
N CYS A 55 15.52 -13.50 2.24
CA CYS A 55 15.73 -14.83 2.78
C CYS A 55 16.69 -15.64 1.90
N HIS A 56 17.71 -16.22 2.53
CA HIS A 56 18.62 -17.18 1.92
C HIS A 56 18.23 -18.59 2.35
N LEU A 57 17.69 -19.39 1.44
CA LEU A 57 17.31 -20.78 1.69
C LEU A 57 18.42 -21.74 1.31
N THR A 58 18.33 -22.97 1.81
CA THR A 58 19.23 -24.07 1.44
C THR A 58 19.23 -24.27 -0.08
N GLY A 59 20.41 -24.42 -0.67
CA GLY A 59 20.56 -24.59 -2.12
C GLY A 59 20.65 -23.30 -2.93
N ASN A 60 21.08 -22.19 -2.30
CA ASN A 60 21.25 -20.87 -2.93
C ASN A 60 19.97 -20.27 -3.53
N VAL A 61 18.82 -20.67 -3.00
CA VAL A 61 17.53 -20.08 -3.38
C VAL A 61 17.35 -18.78 -2.58
N LEU A 62 17.17 -17.68 -3.29
CA LEU A 62 16.84 -16.37 -2.71
C LEU A 62 15.33 -16.15 -2.84
N ILE A 63 14.69 -15.80 -1.72
CA ILE A 63 13.28 -15.41 -1.71
C ILE A 63 13.15 -14.11 -0.93
N ASP A 64 12.45 -13.15 -1.52
CA ASP A 64 12.08 -11.92 -0.84
C ASP A 64 10.65 -12.06 -0.31
N LEU A 65 10.50 -11.89 0.99
CA LEU A 65 9.21 -11.89 1.68
C LEU A 65 8.91 -10.50 2.20
N VAL A 66 7.63 -10.18 2.30
CA VAL A 66 7.17 -8.93 2.92
C VAL A 66 6.13 -9.21 3.98
N LEU A 67 6.15 -8.42 5.06
CA LEU A 67 5.10 -8.42 6.08
C LEU A 67 4.09 -7.34 5.73
N VAL A 68 2.83 -7.74 5.56
CA VAL A 68 1.74 -6.85 5.19
C VAL A 68 0.69 -6.84 6.29
N GLN A 69 0.23 -5.65 6.67
CA GLN A 69 -0.94 -5.45 7.51
C GLN A 69 -2.17 -5.26 6.61
N PRO A 70 -3.13 -6.19 6.58
CA PRO A 70 -4.26 -6.11 5.65
C PRO A 70 -5.28 -5.03 6.02
N PHE A 71 -6.05 -4.61 5.02
CA PHE A 71 -7.26 -3.83 5.18
C PHE A 71 -8.47 -4.69 4.79
N GLY A 72 -9.55 -4.57 5.56
CA GLY A 72 -10.84 -5.19 5.27
C GLY A 72 -11.88 -4.16 4.86
N MET A 73 -12.79 -4.52 3.96
CA MET A 73 -13.92 -3.66 3.64
C MET A 73 -14.88 -3.54 4.83
N THR A 74 -15.48 -2.37 5.01
CA THR A 74 -16.51 -2.13 6.03
C THR A 74 -17.83 -1.70 5.41
N ALA A 75 -18.93 -2.07 6.06
CA ALA A 75 -20.27 -1.61 5.71
C ALA A 75 -20.60 -0.23 6.33
N TRP A 76 -19.76 0.28 7.24
CA TRP A 76 -19.89 1.63 7.75
C TRP A 76 -19.76 2.64 6.61
N GLN A 77 -20.46 3.77 6.71
CA GLN A 77 -20.44 4.85 5.73
C GLN A 77 -20.40 6.20 6.49
N PRO A 78 -19.66 7.21 5.98
CA PRO A 78 -19.71 8.55 6.53
C PRO A 78 -21.09 9.16 6.35
N ASN A 79 -21.38 10.21 7.13
CA ASN A 79 -22.60 11.00 6.95
C ASN A 79 -22.60 11.82 5.64
N THR A 80 -21.43 12.02 5.03
CA THR A 80 -21.30 12.66 3.72
C THR A 80 -21.56 11.64 2.62
N ARG A 81 -22.38 11.99 1.63
CA ARG A 81 -22.63 11.10 0.48
C ARG A 81 -21.31 10.80 -0.25
N THR A 82 -20.96 9.53 -0.36
CA THR A 82 -19.80 9.04 -1.12
C THR A 82 -20.15 7.73 -1.79
N ASP A 83 -19.63 7.54 -3.01
CA ASP A 83 -19.71 6.27 -3.73
C ASP A 83 -18.40 5.45 -3.56
N CYS A 84 -17.46 5.94 -2.75
CA CYS A 84 -16.18 5.29 -2.50
C CYS A 84 -16.31 4.11 -1.52
N LEU A 85 -15.58 3.03 -1.80
CA LEU A 85 -15.43 1.92 -0.85
C LEU A 85 -14.55 2.36 0.34
N ILE A 86 -14.89 1.86 1.52
CA ILE A 86 -14.18 2.19 2.76
C ILE A 86 -13.37 0.98 3.20
N TRP A 87 -12.08 1.22 3.43
CA TRP A 87 -11.10 0.24 3.83
C TRP A 87 -10.71 0.46 5.28
N ASN A 88 -10.88 -0.55 6.09
CA ASN A 88 -10.55 -0.53 7.51
C ASN A 88 -9.26 -1.31 7.76
N LYS A 89 -8.24 -0.63 8.29
CA LYS A 89 -6.97 -1.23 8.68
C LYS A 89 -7.22 -2.29 9.76
N LEU A 90 -6.87 -3.55 9.46
CA LEU A 90 -7.09 -4.64 10.40
C LEU A 90 -6.02 -4.60 11.52
N PRO A 91 -6.29 -5.15 12.71
CA PRO A 91 -5.31 -5.13 13.81
C PRO A 91 -3.98 -5.80 13.45
N LEU A 92 -2.87 -5.37 14.07
CA LEU A 92 -1.52 -5.89 13.78
C LEU A 92 -1.37 -7.41 13.92
N LYS A 93 -2.22 -8.07 14.73
CA LYS A 93 -2.23 -9.54 14.84
C LYS A 93 -2.64 -10.26 13.55
N ASN A 94 -3.23 -9.52 12.60
CA ASN A 94 -3.65 -10.02 11.29
C ASN A 94 -2.56 -9.84 10.22
N CYS A 95 -1.40 -9.28 10.58
CA CYS A 95 -0.27 -9.21 9.67
C CYS A 95 0.14 -10.62 9.22
N HIS A 96 0.51 -10.74 7.95
CA HIS A 96 0.96 -12.00 7.37
C HIS A 96 2.05 -11.75 6.32
N PHE A 97 2.76 -12.83 5.98
CA PHE A 97 3.81 -12.80 4.98
C PHE A 97 3.24 -13.10 3.61
N ILE A 98 3.74 -12.40 2.60
CA ILE A 98 3.57 -12.74 1.19
C ILE A 98 4.93 -12.66 0.49
N ALA A 99 5.04 -13.30 -0.67
CA ALA A 99 6.20 -13.09 -1.54
C ALA A 99 6.22 -11.64 -2.06
N LEU A 100 7.39 -11.02 -2.17
CA LEU A 100 7.54 -9.66 -2.70
C LEU A 100 6.91 -9.52 -4.10
N GLU A 101 7.04 -10.56 -4.93
CA GLU A 101 6.46 -10.63 -6.28
C GLU A 101 4.92 -10.65 -6.32
N HIS A 102 4.26 -10.87 -5.17
CA HIS A 102 2.81 -10.77 -5.07
C HIS A 102 2.32 -9.32 -4.87
N ILE A 103 3.22 -8.37 -4.57
CA ILE A 103 2.86 -6.94 -4.61
C ILE A 103 2.58 -6.56 -6.07
N VAL A 104 1.38 -6.02 -6.30
CA VAL A 104 0.96 -5.59 -7.63
C VAL A 104 1.39 -4.16 -7.89
N LEU A 105 1.08 -3.24 -6.99
CA LEU A 105 1.40 -1.81 -7.09
C LEU A 105 1.20 -1.11 -5.73
N GLY A 106 1.75 0.09 -5.59
CA GLY A 106 1.55 1.01 -4.48
C GLY A 106 0.26 1.81 -4.62
N ILE A 107 -0.38 2.11 -3.49
CA ILE A 107 -1.58 2.95 -3.46
C ILE A 107 -1.49 4.01 -2.38
N LEU A 108 -2.26 5.08 -2.56
CA LEU A 108 -2.48 6.09 -1.53
C LEU A 108 -3.80 5.82 -0.80
N LEU A 109 -3.71 5.62 0.51
CA LEU A 109 -4.85 5.57 1.42
C LEU A 109 -4.95 6.88 2.19
N CYS A 110 -6.15 7.47 2.20
CA CYS A 110 -6.42 8.72 2.90
C CYS A 110 -7.40 8.47 4.07
N PRO A 111 -7.09 8.87 5.31
CA PRO A 111 -7.99 8.73 6.44
C PRO A 111 -9.34 9.43 6.22
N ILE A 112 -10.42 8.84 6.72
CA ILE A 112 -11.77 9.40 6.56
C ILE A 112 -12.09 10.39 7.66
N PHE A 113 -12.46 11.61 7.27
CA PHE A 113 -12.95 12.62 8.22
C PHE A 113 -14.24 12.16 8.92
N GLY A 114 -14.25 12.20 10.25
CA GLY A 114 -15.38 11.77 11.08
C GLY A 114 -15.53 10.24 11.22
N GLY A 115 -14.66 9.46 10.59
CA GLY A 115 -14.53 8.02 10.81
C GLY A 115 -13.57 7.67 11.95
N GLN A 116 -13.35 6.39 12.18
CA GLN A 116 -12.25 5.92 13.01
C GLN A 116 -10.92 6.08 12.27
N ASP A 117 -9.80 6.27 12.99
CA ASP A 117 -8.46 6.44 12.41
C ASP A 117 -8.01 5.27 11.52
N SER A 118 -8.61 4.09 11.70
CA SER A 118 -8.34 2.91 10.88
C SER A 118 -9.07 2.93 9.52
N MET A 119 -10.02 3.82 9.31
CA MET A 119 -10.85 3.88 8.11
C MET A 119 -10.26 4.83 7.06
N HIS A 120 -10.15 4.34 5.83
CA HIS A 120 -9.48 5.03 4.73
C HIS A 120 -10.25 4.91 3.42
N TYR A 121 -10.09 5.91 2.56
CA TYR A 121 -10.40 5.83 1.13
C TYR A 121 -9.16 5.45 0.34
N ILE A 122 -9.36 4.74 -0.78
CA ILE A 122 -8.35 4.67 -1.86
C ILE A 122 -8.47 5.95 -2.68
N VAL A 123 -7.35 6.63 -2.89
CA VAL A 123 -7.24 7.76 -3.82
C VAL A 123 -6.81 7.22 -5.17
N ASP A 124 -7.65 7.37 -6.19
CA ASP A 124 -7.44 6.86 -7.55
C ASP A 124 -6.68 7.85 -8.46
N CYS A 125 -6.83 9.15 -8.20
CA CYS A 125 -6.14 10.22 -8.91
C CYS A 125 -5.10 10.88 -8.00
N ILE A 126 -3.82 10.60 -8.26
CA ILE A 126 -2.70 11.34 -7.69
C ILE A 126 -2.04 12.09 -8.86
N ASP A 127 -1.98 13.41 -8.75
CA ASP A 127 -1.23 14.20 -9.72
C ASP A 127 0.27 14.10 -9.40
N GLU A 128 1.03 13.46 -10.30
CA GLU A 128 2.45 13.14 -10.10
C GLU A 128 3.33 14.40 -10.04
N ASP A 129 2.88 15.53 -10.59
CA ASP A 129 3.66 16.77 -10.59
C ASP A 129 3.23 17.79 -9.53
N MET A 130 2.29 17.42 -8.65
CA MET A 130 1.73 18.36 -7.66
C MET A 130 2.81 18.99 -6.79
N TYR A 131 3.81 18.23 -6.36
CA TYR A 131 4.95 18.77 -5.59
C TYR A 131 5.82 19.73 -6.42
N LEU A 132 6.02 19.45 -7.71
CA LEU A 132 6.77 20.34 -8.63
C LEU A 132 6.02 21.66 -8.87
N ARG A 133 4.69 21.63 -8.78
CA ARG A 133 3.85 22.84 -8.87
C ARG A 133 3.85 23.65 -7.57
N VAL A 134 3.89 22.98 -6.42
CA VAL A 134 3.91 23.64 -5.09
C VAL A 134 5.23 24.36 -4.83
N ASP A 135 6.35 23.91 -5.41
CA ASP A 135 7.63 24.65 -5.37
C ASP A 135 7.52 26.10 -5.91
N ASN A 136 6.50 26.41 -6.70
CA ASN A 136 6.23 27.76 -7.20
C ASN A 136 5.24 28.56 -6.33
N ILE A 137 4.70 27.98 -5.27
CA ILE A 137 3.85 28.66 -4.29
C ILE A 137 4.75 29.16 -3.16
N ASN A 138 5.39 30.31 -3.40
CA ASN A 138 5.95 31.14 -2.33
C ASN A 138 4.85 32.01 -1.72
#